data_AF-A0A5M9JS97-F1
#
_entry.id   AF-A0A5M9JS97-F1
#
_cell.length_a   1.000
_cell.length_b   1.000
_cell.length_c   1.000
_cell.angle_alpha   90.00
_cell.angle_beta   90.00
_cell.angle_gamma   90.00
#
_symmetry.space_group_name_H-M   'P 1'
#
loop_
_entity.id
_entity.type
_entity.pdbx_description
1 polymer ?
#
loop_
_entity_poly.entity_id
_entity_poly.type
_entity_poly.pdbx_seq_one_letter_code
_entity_poly.pdbx_strand_id
1 'polypeptide(L)'
;MSQPKSQLETFKAWAGVDSDISYYLNSHHIDICESMVSQQGFFPVKVSASASKGTAVGLGCDPITEDTISLLVHWVKKDDPSKRATGVYTASWTAPQKAGVHSNQYFHYMASGGEIRIDQAKRGYDVADDNVGQLVWYNPFYMRYAPDEEGNFAGQTGYGYISFEKFVDGCRLVNRDGVSAVKVLDDRGLPTLSNTVGTTAILEAGRRALDENREVEIKVEDGVWSLI
;
A
#
# COMPACT_ATOMS: atom_id res chain seq x y z
N MET A 1 -8.67 2.22 -0.77
CA MET A 1 -9.17 0.83 -0.74
C MET A 1 -10.45 0.75 0.06
N SER A 2 -11.38 -0.13 -0.30
CA SER A 2 -12.46 -0.52 0.61
C SER A 2 -12.82 -2.00 0.48
N GLN A 3 -13.33 -2.56 1.57
CA GLN A 3 -13.83 -3.93 1.62
C GLN A 3 -15.30 -3.95 2.06
N PRO A 4 -16.11 -4.92 1.61
CA PRO A 4 -17.49 -5.04 2.03
C PRO A 4 -17.62 -5.26 3.54
N LYS A 5 -18.69 -4.72 4.13
CA LYS A 5 -19.01 -4.90 5.56
C LYS A 5 -19.03 -6.35 6.04
N SER A 6 -19.32 -7.31 5.15
CA SER A 6 -19.28 -8.74 5.49
C SER A 6 -17.88 -9.25 5.86
N GLN A 7 -16.80 -8.57 5.43
CA GLN A 7 -15.44 -8.91 5.85
C GLN A 7 -15.25 -8.72 7.36
N LEU A 8 -15.97 -7.77 7.97
CA LEU A 8 -15.91 -7.57 9.42
C LEU A 8 -16.49 -8.75 10.19
N GLU A 9 -17.36 -9.58 9.62
CA GLU A 9 -17.81 -10.81 10.30
C GLU A 9 -16.67 -11.82 10.45
N THR A 10 -15.74 -11.84 9.50
CA THR A 10 -14.55 -12.70 9.53
C THR A 10 -13.47 -12.14 10.43
N PHE A 11 -13.25 -10.82 10.39
CA PHE A 11 -12.10 -10.16 11.02
C PHE A 11 -12.41 -9.52 12.38
N LYS A 12 -13.66 -9.62 12.86
CA LYS A 12 -14.16 -9.03 14.11
C LYS A 12 -13.24 -9.22 15.31
N ALA A 13 -12.62 -10.40 15.43
CA ALA A 13 -11.79 -10.76 16.58
C ALA A 13 -10.51 -9.92 16.71
N TRP A 14 -10.01 -9.34 15.62
CA TRP A 14 -8.73 -8.60 15.61
C TRP A 14 -8.85 -7.19 15.01
N ALA A 15 -9.88 -6.91 14.20
CA ALA A 15 -10.04 -5.63 13.50
C ALA A 15 -10.14 -4.47 14.48
N GLY A 16 -9.19 -3.53 14.40
CA GLY A 16 -9.08 -2.38 15.30
C GLY A 16 -8.40 -2.68 16.64
N VAL A 17 -8.20 -3.95 17.01
CA VAL A 17 -7.58 -4.35 18.29
C VAL A 17 -6.11 -4.68 18.07
N ASP A 18 -5.82 -5.67 17.23
CA ASP A 18 -4.45 -6.09 16.93
C ASP A 18 -3.85 -5.29 15.76
N SER A 19 -4.72 -4.81 14.86
CA SER A 19 -4.36 -3.99 13.71
C SER A 19 -5.56 -3.16 13.30
N ASP A 20 -5.35 -1.89 12.99
CA ASP A 20 -6.38 -1.07 12.37
C ASP A 20 -6.47 -1.31 10.86
N ILE A 21 -7.47 -0.68 10.24
CA ILE A 21 -7.73 -0.82 8.81
C ILE A 21 -6.68 -0.14 7.93
N SER A 22 -5.98 0.88 8.43
CA SER A 22 -4.92 1.55 7.69
C SER A 22 -3.73 0.61 7.52
N TYR A 23 -3.27 -0.01 8.61
CA TYR A 23 -2.24 -1.04 8.56
C TYR A 23 -2.62 -2.21 7.64
N TYR A 24 -3.89 -2.61 7.66
CA TYR A 24 -4.36 -3.72 6.85
C TYR A 24 -4.51 -3.39 5.35
N LEU A 25 -5.13 -2.27 4.99
CA LEU A 25 -5.48 -1.96 3.59
C LEU A 25 -4.67 -0.82 2.96
N ASN A 26 -4.28 0.20 3.73
CA ASN A 26 -3.48 1.30 3.18
C ASN A 26 -2.03 0.87 2.95
N SER A 27 -1.49 -0.07 3.74
CA SER A 27 -0.12 -0.58 3.60
C SER A 27 0.23 -0.93 2.16
N HIS A 28 -0.63 -1.67 1.45
CA HIS A 28 -0.44 -2.03 0.05
C HIS A 28 -0.20 -0.83 -0.89
N HIS A 29 -1.01 0.22 -0.76
CA HIS A 29 -0.95 1.37 -1.67
C HIS A 29 0.11 2.38 -1.25
N ILE A 30 0.32 2.53 0.06
CA ILE A 30 1.41 3.34 0.60
C ILE A 30 2.74 2.74 0.14
N ASP A 31 2.91 1.42 0.21
CA ASP A 31 4.15 0.75 -0.19
C ASP A 31 4.46 0.92 -1.69
N ILE A 32 3.46 0.72 -2.55
CA ILE A 32 3.60 0.99 -3.99
C ILE A 32 3.93 2.46 -4.24
N CYS A 33 3.23 3.39 -3.57
CA CYS A 33 3.48 4.82 -3.74
C CYS A 33 4.89 5.20 -3.26
N GLU A 34 5.27 4.78 -2.06
CA GLU A 34 6.55 5.07 -1.42
C GLU A 34 7.69 4.55 -2.30
N SER A 35 7.63 3.29 -2.72
CA SER A 35 8.66 2.67 -3.56
C SER A 35 8.82 3.35 -4.94
N MET A 36 7.74 3.93 -5.49
CA MET A 36 7.80 4.69 -6.75
C MET A 36 8.40 6.10 -6.57
N VAL A 37 8.05 6.80 -5.49
CA VAL A 37 8.44 8.21 -5.31
C VAL A 37 9.80 8.36 -4.61
N SER A 38 10.18 7.39 -3.77
CA SER A 38 11.49 7.38 -3.09
C SER A 38 12.64 7.26 -4.09
N GLN A 39 12.45 6.48 -5.17
CA GLN A 39 13.39 6.40 -6.30
C GLN A 39 13.58 7.74 -7.03
N GLN A 40 12.59 8.65 -6.94
CA GLN A 40 12.66 10.00 -7.46
C GLN A 40 13.15 11.03 -6.43
N GLY A 41 13.57 10.56 -5.25
CA GLY A 41 14.11 11.37 -4.16
C GLY A 41 13.07 12.06 -3.27
N PHE A 42 11.79 11.67 -3.36
CA PHE A 42 10.75 12.17 -2.46
C PHE A 42 10.68 11.35 -1.17
N PHE A 43 10.54 12.04 -0.04
CA PHE A 43 10.42 11.44 1.28
C PHE A 43 9.20 12.00 2.01
N PRO A 44 8.51 11.19 2.82
CA PRO A 44 7.40 11.66 3.62
C PRO A 44 7.93 12.50 4.79
N VAL A 45 7.29 13.63 5.06
CA VAL A 45 7.73 14.57 6.10
C VAL A 45 6.67 14.85 7.16
N LYS A 46 5.40 14.62 6.85
CA LYS A 46 4.31 14.90 7.77
C LYS A 46 3.06 14.10 7.41
N VAL A 47 2.37 13.59 8.42
CA VAL A 47 1.11 12.86 8.28
C VAL A 47 0.06 13.50 9.17
N SER A 48 -1.13 13.73 8.60
CA SER A 48 -2.35 13.94 9.37
C SER A 48 -3.33 12.81 9.06
N ALA A 49 -4.22 12.53 10.01
CA ALA A 49 -5.13 11.40 9.91
C ALA A 49 -6.54 11.78 10.35
N SER A 50 -7.52 11.11 9.76
CA SER A 50 -8.93 11.23 10.12
C SER A 50 -9.61 9.87 10.05
N ALA A 51 -10.53 9.61 10.97
CA ALA A 51 -11.25 8.35 11.03
C ALA A 51 -12.74 8.54 11.30
N SER A 52 -13.53 7.60 10.80
CA SER A 52 -14.96 7.47 11.13
C SER A 52 -15.21 6.20 11.94
N LYS A 53 -16.27 6.19 12.76
CA LYS A 53 -16.69 5.04 13.58
C LYS A 53 -18.22 4.87 13.53
N GLY A 54 -18.68 3.66 13.84
CA GLY A 54 -20.09 3.36 14.12
C GLY A 54 -20.64 2.15 13.37
N THR A 55 -20.19 1.91 12.14
CA THR A 55 -20.62 0.76 11.33
C THR A 55 -20.04 -0.55 11.87
N ALA A 56 -18.74 -0.60 12.13
CA ALA A 56 -18.05 -1.76 12.65
C ALA A 56 -18.56 -2.12 14.04
N VAL A 57 -18.72 -1.12 14.90
CA VAL A 57 -19.33 -1.25 16.24
C VAL A 57 -20.77 -1.76 16.14
N GLY A 58 -21.56 -1.21 15.21
CA GLY A 58 -22.93 -1.67 14.96
C GLY A 58 -23.03 -3.11 14.44
N LEU A 59 -21.93 -3.65 13.90
CA LEU A 59 -21.80 -5.06 13.52
C LEU A 59 -21.18 -5.91 14.64
N GLY A 60 -20.89 -5.34 15.81
CA GLY A 60 -20.35 -6.05 16.98
C GLY A 60 -18.83 -6.19 17.00
N CYS A 61 -18.10 -5.34 16.26
CA CYS A 61 -16.65 -5.18 16.46
C CYS A 61 -16.37 -4.42 17.75
N ASP A 62 -15.11 -4.44 18.20
CA ASP A 62 -14.68 -3.68 19.37
C ASP A 62 -15.03 -2.18 19.22
N PRO A 63 -15.44 -1.47 20.30
CA PRO A 63 -15.71 -0.03 20.24
C PRO A 63 -14.56 0.82 19.71
N ILE A 64 -13.31 0.35 19.81
CA ILE A 64 -12.16 1.06 19.27
C ILE A 64 -12.11 1.01 17.74
N THR A 65 -12.70 0.01 17.09
CA THR A 65 -12.55 -0.26 15.65
C THR A 65 -13.05 0.91 14.79
N GLU A 66 -12.14 1.51 14.02
CA GLU A 66 -12.47 2.47 12.98
C GLU A 66 -13.16 1.82 11.77
N ASP A 67 -14.17 2.51 11.23
CA ASP A 67 -14.84 2.15 9.98
C ASP A 67 -13.98 2.49 8.76
N THR A 68 -13.37 3.67 8.80
CA THR A 68 -12.57 4.26 7.73
C THR A 68 -11.43 5.03 8.35
N ILE A 69 -10.23 4.91 7.79
CA ILE A 69 -9.08 5.75 8.12
C ILE A 69 -8.56 6.37 6.84
N SER A 70 -8.38 7.69 6.85
CA SER A 70 -7.74 8.46 5.79
C SER A 70 -6.48 9.14 6.31
N LEU A 71 -5.36 8.95 5.60
CA LEU A 71 -4.10 9.62 5.86
C LEU A 71 -3.84 10.67 4.77
N LEU A 72 -3.46 11.88 5.18
CA LEU A 72 -2.91 12.92 4.31
C LEU A 72 -1.41 13.01 4.57
N VAL A 73 -0.61 12.63 3.57
CA VAL A 73 0.85 12.56 3.68
C VAL A 73 1.47 13.65 2.82
N HIS A 74 2.36 14.43 3.42
CA HIS A 74 3.17 15.41 2.73
C HIS A 74 4.52 14.83 2.36
N TRP A 75 4.93 15.05 1.13
CA TRP A 75 6.20 14.59 0.58
C TRP A 75 7.06 15.76 0.14
N VAL A 76 8.37 15.65 0.32
CA VAL A 76 9.36 16.65 -0.09
C VAL A 76 10.50 15.96 -0.83
N LYS A 77 10.96 16.56 -1.93
CA LYS A 77 12.16 16.07 -2.63
C LYS A 77 13.41 16.48 -1.88
N LYS A 78 14.28 15.51 -1.55
CA LYS A 78 15.44 15.72 -0.66
C LYS A 78 16.45 16.72 -1.20
N ASP A 79 16.69 16.72 -2.51
CA ASP A 79 17.63 17.60 -3.19
C ASP A 79 17.03 18.95 -3.62
N ASP A 80 15.70 19.09 -3.57
CA ASP A 80 14.97 20.32 -3.90
C ASP A 80 13.71 20.47 -3.03
N PRO A 81 13.83 21.09 -1.83
CA PRO A 81 12.71 21.25 -0.91
C PRO A 81 11.56 22.13 -1.43
N SER A 82 11.73 22.81 -2.57
CA SER A 82 10.65 23.53 -3.25
C SER A 82 9.68 22.58 -3.94
N LYS A 83 10.11 21.35 -4.26
CA LYS A 83 9.27 20.30 -4.84
C LYS A 83 8.54 19.55 -3.73
N ARG A 84 7.23 19.68 -3.74
CA ARG A 84 6.34 19.08 -2.75
C ARG A 84 5.24 18.29 -3.45
N ALA A 85 4.82 17.21 -2.81
CA ALA A 85 3.68 16.41 -3.25
C ALA A 85 2.81 16.02 -2.05
N THR A 86 1.62 15.53 -2.35
CA THR A 86 0.62 15.13 -1.36
C THR A 86 0.05 13.77 -1.75
N GLY A 87 0.00 12.85 -0.80
CA GLY A 87 -0.70 11.56 -0.93
C GLY A 87 -1.93 11.53 -0.04
N VAL A 88 -3.01 10.93 -0.53
CA VAL A 88 -4.22 10.66 0.27
C VAL A 88 -4.49 9.16 0.23
N TYR A 89 -4.44 8.51 1.39
CA TYR A 89 -4.62 7.06 1.52
C TYR A 89 -5.83 6.76 2.38
N THR A 90 -6.89 6.25 1.78
CA THR A 90 -8.12 5.92 2.48
C THR A 90 -8.39 4.43 2.46
N ALA A 91 -8.61 3.86 3.62
CA ALA A 91 -9.04 2.48 3.84
C ALA A 91 -10.43 2.48 4.49
N SER A 92 -11.37 1.65 4.01
CA SER A 92 -12.72 1.55 4.60
C SER A 92 -13.29 0.12 4.61
N TRP A 93 -13.92 -0.27 5.72
CA TRP A 93 -14.71 -1.52 5.85
C TRP A 93 -16.13 -1.37 5.35
N THR A 94 -16.55 -0.14 5.05
CA THR A 94 -17.98 0.19 4.93
C THR A 94 -18.54 -0.02 3.53
N ALA A 95 -17.79 -0.67 2.63
CA ALA A 95 -18.30 -0.91 1.29
C ALA A 95 -19.59 -1.75 1.34
N PRO A 96 -20.55 -1.52 0.42
CA PRO A 96 -21.79 -2.26 0.40
C PRO A 96 -21.57 -3.78 0.30
N GLN A 97 -22.37 -4.58 1.01
CA GLN A 97 -22.27 -6.05 0.99
C GLN A 97 -22.41 -6.65 -0.43
N LYS A 98 -23.12 -5.96 -1.32
CA LYS A 98 -23.36 -6.36 -2.71
C LYS A 98 -22.55 -5.50 -3.70
N ALA A 99 -21.35 -5.08 -3.32
CA ALA A 99 -20.45 -4.29 -4.19
C ALA A 99 -19.90 -5.08 -5.40
N GLY A 100 -20.12 -6.40 -5.46
CA GLY A 100 -19.69 -7.25 -6.58
C GLY A 100 -18.20 -7.61 -6.58
N VAL A 101 -17.43 -7.14 -5.59
CA VAL A 101 -16.01 -7.46 -5.39
C VAL A 101 -15.71 -7.62 -3.90
N HIS A 102 -14.69 -8.42 -3.57
CA HIS A 102 -14.22 -8.62 -2.20
C HIS A 102 -13.36 -7.46 -1.69
N SER A 103 -12.71 -6.75 -2.59
CA SER A 103 -11.93 -5.55 -2.29
C SER A 103 -12.02 -4.62 -3.50
N ASN A 104 -12.20 -3.34 -3.22
CA ASN A 104 -12.20 -2.30 -4.23
C ASN A 104 -10.94 -1.45 -4.05
N GLN A 105 -10.02 -1.58 -5.00
CA GLN A 105 -8.68 -0.99 -4.91
C GLN A 105 -8.48 -0.03 -6.08
N TYR A 106 -8.16 1.21 -5.73
CA TYR A 106 -7.90 2.28 -6.66
C TYR A 106 -6.52 2.85 -6.38
N PHE A 107 -5.79 3.15 -7.43
CA PHE A 107 -4.53 3.87 -7.33
C PHE A 107 -4.52 4.97 -8.38
N HIS A 108 -4.30 6.20 -7.94
CA HIS A 108 -4.15 7.35 -8.81
C HIS A 108 -2.83 8.03 -8.48
N TYR A 109 -1.93 8.04 -9.45
CA TYR A 109 -0.67 8.72 -9.35
C TYR A 109 -0.59 9.76 -10.45
N MET A 110 -0.47 11.03 -10.07
CA MET A 110 -0.37 12.16 -11.00
C MET A 110 0.96 12.86 -10.77
N ALA A 111 1.77 12.91 -11.82
CA ALA A 111 3.07 13.55 -11.84
C ALA A 111 3.09 14.71 -12.85
N SER A 112 4.23 15.39 -12.97
CA SER A 112 4.35 16.59 -13.81
C SER A 112 4.25 16.35 -15.31
N GLY A 113 4.33 15.10 -15.78
CA GLY A 113 4.30 14.74 -17.20
C GLY A 113 3.20 13.74 -17.58
N GLY A 114 2.28 13.44 -16.65
CA GLY A 114 1.27 12.43 -16.88
C GLY A 114 0.65 11.85 -15.62
N GLU A 115 -0.21 10.85 -15.80
CA GLU A 115 -0.89 10.15 -14.71
C GLU A 115 -1.09 8.66 -15.01
N ILE A 116 -1.21 7.89 -13.93
CA ILE A 116 -1.59 6.48 -13.92
C ILE A 116 -2.87 6.36 -13.09
N ARG A 117 -3.90 5.74 -13.67
CA ARG A 117 -5.15 5.41 -13.00
C ARG A 117 -5.37 3.91 -13.04
N ILE A 118 -5.59 3.32 -11.87
CA ILE A 118 -5.81 1.88 -11.70
C ILE A 118 -7.14 1.67 -11.01
N ASP A 119 -7.97 0.80 -11.59
CA ASP A 119 -9.16 0.23 -10.98
C ASP A 119 -9.01 -1.29 -11.02
N GLN A 120 -8.50 -1.86 -9.93
CA GLN A 120 -8.20 -3.29 -9.86
C GLN A 120 -9.48 -4.13 -9.96
N ALA A 121 -10.60 -3.64 -9.41
CA ALA A 121 -11.89 -4.32 -9.45
C ALA A 121 -12.44 -4.44 -10.88
N LYS A 122 -11.99 -3.58 -11.80
CA LYS A 122 -12.41 -3.54 -13.21
C LYS A 122 -11.29 -3.86 -14.20
N ARG A 123 -10.12 -4.30 -13.74
CA ARG A 123 -8.92 -4.50 -14.57
C ARG A 123 -8.51 -3.23 -15.35
N GLY A 124 -8.86 -2.06 -14.81
CA GLY A 124 -8.48 -0.76 -15.36
C GLY A 124 -7.02 -0.47 -15.05
N TYR A 125 -6.26 -0.10 -16.08
CA TYR A 125 -4.89 0.38 -15.97
C TYR A 125 -4.66 1.34 -17.13
N ASP A 126 -4.78 2.62 -16.81
CA ASP A 126 -4.84 3.70 -17.78
C ASP A 126 -3.65 4.61 -17.56
N VAL A 127 -2.92 4.92 -18.62
CA VAL A 127 -1.75 5.81 -18.58
C VAL A 127 -1.96 6.95 -19.57
N ALA A 128 -1.93 8.17 -19.05
CA ALA A 128 -1.85 9.38 -19.86
C ALA A 128 -0.45 9.99 -19.68
N ASP A 129 0.22 10.27 -20.79
CA ASP A 129 1.57 10.84 -20.83
C ASP A 129 1.55 12.02 -21.79
N ASP A 130 2.07 13.17 -21.38
CA ASP A 130 2.06 14.40 -22.18
C ASP A 130 2.79 14.24 -23.52
N ASN A 131 3.72 13.27 -23.64
CA ASN A 131 4.49 13.00 -24.85
C ASN A 131 3.81 11.96 -25.77
N VAL A 132 2.71 11.35 -25.32
CA VAL A 132 1.97 10.35 -26.09
C VAL A 132 0.60 10.93 -26.46
N GLY A 133 0.27 10.94 -27.74
CA GLY A 133 -0.95 11.60 -28.25
C GLY A 133 -2.28 10.94 -27.86
N GLN A 134 -2.28 9.85 -27.08
CA GLN A 134 -3.49 9.11 -26.71
C GLN A 134 -3.32 8.35 -25.39
N LEU A 135 -4.45 8.12 -24.71
CA LEU A 135 -4.54 7.29 -23.50
C LEU A 135 -4.19 5.82 -23.81
N VAL A 136 -3.32 5.22 -23.00
CA VAL A 136 -2.90 3.81 -23.15
C VAL A 136 -3.58 2.93 -22.10
N TRP A 137 -4.08 1.77 -22.53
CA TRP A 137 -4.80 0.80 -21.68
C TRP A 137 -4.02 -0.52 -21.64
N TYR A 138 -3.49 -0.90 -20.49
CA TYR A 138 -2.61 -2.08 -20.38
C TYR A 138 -3.35 -3.39 -20.03
N ASN A 139 -4.65 -3.34 -19.67
CA ASN A 139 -5.52 -4.46 -19.28
C ASN A 139 -4.78 -5.69 -18.71
N PRO A 140 -4.18 -5.56 -17.51
CA PRO A 140 -3.34 -6.61 -16.95
C PRO A 140 -4.17 -7.79 -16.44
N PHE A 141 -3.76 -9.02 -16.77
CA PHE A 141 -4.28 -10.21 -16.12
C PHE A 141 -3.63 -10.40 -14.74
N TYR A 142 -4.42 -10.17 -13.69
CA TYR A 142 -4.01 -10.37 -12.30
C TYR A 142 -3.59 -11.83 -11.98
N MET A 143 -4.28 -12.81 -12.57
CA MET A 143 -4.04 -14.23 -12.36
C MET A 143 -4.60 -15.04 -13.53
N ARG A 144 -3.82 -15.98 -14.06
CA ARG A 144 -4.23 -16.86 -15.15
C ARG A 144 -4.59 -18.25 -14.59
N TYR A 145 -5.87 -18.47 -14.33
CA TYR A 145 -6.39 -19.77 -13.90
C TYR A 145 -6.72 -20.70 -15.08
N ALA A 146 -6.87 -20.15 -16.28
CA ALA A 146 -7.07 -20.95 -17.47
C ALA A 146 -5.79 -21.74 -17.78
N PRO A 147 -5.91 -23.05 -18.09
CA PRO A 147 -4.78 -23.83 -18.54
C PRO A 147 -4.09 -23.24 -19.78
N ASP A 148 -2.86 -23.68 -20.04
CA ASP A 148 -2.22 -23.43 -21.34
C ASP A 148 -2.85 -24.30 -22.46
N GLU A 149 -2.30 -24.19 -23.66
CA GLU A 149 -2.79 -24.93 -24.85
C GLU A 149 -2.66 -26.45 -24.70
N GLU A 150 -1.81 -26.93 -23.78
CA GLU A 150 -1.59 -28.34 -23.48
C GLU A 150 -2.43 -28.82 -22.27
N GLY A 151 -3.18 -27.92 -21.62
CA GLY A 151 -4.00 -28.24 -20.45
C GLY A 151 -3.26 -28.15 -19.11
N ASN A 152 -2.02 -27.64 -19.08
CA ASN A 152 -1.26 -27.47 -17.85
C ASN A 152 -1.61 -26.16 -17.13
N PHE A 153 -1.24 -26.08 -15.85
CA PHE A 153 -1.34 -24.84 -15.09
C PHE A 153 -0.46 -23.74 -15.74
N ALA A 154 -1.05 -22.55 -15.94
CA ALA A 154 -0.40 -21.41 -16.60
C ALA A 154 -0.34 -20.15 -15.71
N GLY A 155 -0.61 -20.30 -14.40
CA GLY A 155 -0.65 -19.19 -13.45
C GLY A 155 0.68 -18.92 -12.73
N GLN A 156 1.73 -19.69 -13.01
CA GLN A 156 3.06 -19.58 -12.38
C GLN A 156 3.73 -18.21 -12.59
N THR A 157 3.36 -17.50 -13.64
CA THR A 157 3.84 -16.13 -13.90
C THR A 157 3.02 -15.06 -13.18
N GLY A 158 1.99 -15.45 -12.42
CA GLY A 158 1.21 -14.55 -11.60
C GLY A 158 2.01 -14.05 -10.40
N TYR A 159 1.76 -12.81 -9.98
CA TYR A 159 2.54 -12.16 -8.92
C TYR A 159 2.59 -12.99 -7.62
N GLY A 160 1.50 -13.66 -7.24
CA GLY A 160 1.47 -14.49 -6.03
C GLY A 160 2.50 -15.62 -6.04
N TYR A 161 2.61 -16.36 -7.15
CA TYR A 161 3.60 -17.44 -7.29
C TYR A 161 5.02 -16.89 -7.34
N ILE A 162 5.24 -15.83 -8.12
CA ILE A 162 6.54 -15.17 -8.21
C ILE A 162 6.97 -14.65 -6.83
N SER A 163 6.07 -14.03 -6.06
CA SER A 163 6.38 -13.51 -4.72
C SER A 163 6.81 -14.62 -3.77
N PHE A 164 6.12 -15.77 -3.76
CA PHE A 164 6.52 -16.92 -2.94
C PHE A 164 7.86 -17.51 -3.39
N GLU A 165 8.08 -17.65 -4.70
CA GLU A 165 9.37 -18.10 -5.24
C GLU A 165 10.50 -17.19 -4.77
N LYS A 166 10.36 -15.86 -4.94
CA LYS A 166 11.39 -14.89 -4.53
C LYS A 166 11.59 -14.85 -3.03
N PHE A 167 10.54 -15.04 -2.23
CA PHE A 167 10.67 -15.18 -0.78
C PHE A 167 11.50 -16.41 -0.40
N VAL A 168 11.19 -17.58 -0.96
CA VAL A 168 11.94 -18.82 -0.68
C VAL A 168 13.38 -18.70 -1.14
N ASP A 169 13.63 -18.14 -2.32
CA ASP A 169 14.99 -17.86 -2.81
C ASP A 169 15.76 -16.92 -1.87
N GLY A 170 15.08 -15.88 -1.35
CA GLY A 170 15.63 -14.98 -0.34
C GLY A 170 16.02 -15.71 0.94
N CYS A 171 15.14 -16.55 1.48
CA CYS A 171 15.44 -17.38 2.66
C CYS A 171 16.63 -18.30 2.42
N ARG A 172 16.71 -18.94 1.24
CA ARG A 172 17.85 -19.80 0.88
C ARG A 172 19.15 -19.01 0.81
N LEU A 173 19.11 -17.79 0.27
CA LEU A 173 20.26 -16.90 0.21
C LEU A 173 20.75 -16.51 1.61
N VAL A 174 19.83 -16.12 2.50
CA VAL A 174 20.14 -15.79 3.91
C VAL A 174 20.71 -17.00 4.65
N ASN A 175 20.13 -18.18 4.47
CA ASN A 175 20.64 -19.41 5.11
C ASN A 175 22.06 -19.77 4.66
N ARG A 176 22.43 -19.42 3.42
CA ARG A 176 23.76 -19.70 2.85
C ARG A 176 24.80 -18.64 3.23
N ASP A 177 24.44 -17.37 3.12
CA ASP A 177 25.40 -16.24 3.15
C ASP A 177 25.26 -15.36 4.40
N GLY A 178 24.29 -15.65 5.28
CA GLY A 178 24.02 -14.92 6.50
C GLY A 178 23.70 -13.44 6.25
N VAL A 179 24.23 -12.56 7.10
CA VAL A 179 23.96 -11.10 7.07
C VAL A 179 24.36 -10.46 5.74
N SER A 180 25.36 -10.98 5.03
CA SER A 180 25.77 -10.42 3.74
C SER A 180 24.70 -10.54 2.65
N ALA A 181 23.76 -11.48 2.78
CA ALA A 181 22.61 -11.62 1.89
C ALA A 181 21.65 -10.43 1.96
N VAL A 182 21.54 -9.77 3.13
CA VAL A 182 20.53 -8.73 3.37
C VAL A 182 20.68 -7.58 2.39
N LYS A 183 21.90 -7.06 2.21
CA LYS A 183 22.18 -6.00 1.24
C LYS A 183 21.79 -6.40 -0.19
N VAL A 184 22.06 -7.65 -0.57
CA VAL A 184 21.70 -8.17 -1.90
C VAL A 184 20.19 -8.21 -2.10
N LEU A 185 19.42 -8.51 -1.04
CA LEU A 185 17.96 -8.51 -1.09
C LEU A 185 17.39 -7.08 -1.12
N ASP A 186 18.00 -6.16 -0.36
CA ASP A 186 17.63 -4.74 -0.35
C ASP A 186 17.82 -4.13 -1.75
N ASP A 187 18.99 -4.37 -2.37
CA ASP A 187 19.34 -3.87 -3.71
C ASP A 187 18.41 -4.43 -4.82
N ARG A 188 17.70 -5.53 -4.56
CA ARG A 188 16.69 -6.10 -5.49
C ARG A 188 15.33 -5.42 -5.38
N GLY A 189 15.13 -4.51 -4.43
CA GLY A 189 13.83 -3.88 -4.17
C GLY A 189 12.79 -4.83 -3.60
N LEU A 190 13.21 -5.92 -2.95
CA LEU A 190 12.28 -6.78 -2.21
C LEU A 190 11.74 -6.04 -0.98
N PRO A 191 10.53 -6.37 -0.48
CA PRO A 191 9.96 -5.74 0.71
C PRO A 191 10.66 -6.23 2.00
N THR A 192 11.94 -5.92 2.13
CA THR A 192 12.74 -6.14 3.34
C THR A 192 12.40 -5.08 4.40
N LEU A 193 12.79 -5.31 5.65
CA LEU A 193 12.58 -4.32 6.72
C LEU A 193 13.17 -2.95 6.37
N SER A 194 14.32 -2.91 5.69
CA SER A 194 14.95 -1.66 5.25
C SER A 194 14.13 -0.98 4.17
N ASN A 195 13.64 -1.73 3.18
CA ASN A 195 12.90 -1.17 2.06
C ASN A 195 11.47 -0.74 2.44
N THR A 196 10.87 -1.33 3.48
CA THR A 196 9.51 -0.97 3.91
C THR A 196 9.48 0.07 5.05
N VAL A 197 10.63 0.59 5.49
CA VAL A 197 10.68 1.50 6.65
C VAL A 197 9.87 2.78 6.43
N GLY A 198 9.88 3.34 5.22
CA GLY A 198 9.09 4.52 4.86
C GLY A 198 7.59 4.24 4.93
N THR A 199 7.15 3.11 4.38
CA THR A 199 5.77 2.62 4.49
C THR A 199 5.34 2.49 5.95
N THR A 200 6.16 1.83 6.78
CA THR A 200 5.86 1.65 8.20
C THR A 200 5.82 2.98 8.95
N ALA A 201 6.74 3.91 8.66
CA ALA A 201 6.76 5.23 9.28
C ALA A 201 5.49 6.04 8.97
N ILE A 202 4.98 5.98 7.74
CA ILE A 202 3.73 6.65 7.35
C ILE A 202 2.53 6.05 8.09
N LEU A 203 2.44 4.73 8.16
CA LEU A 203 1.34 4.03 8.83
C LEU A 203 1.31 4.36 10.33
N GLU A 204 2.47 4.28 10.98
CA GLU A 204 2.60 4.58 12.41
C GLU A 204 2.38 6.06 12.72
N ALA A 205 2.90 6.97 11.89
CA ALA A 205 2.58 8.39 11.99
C ALA A 205 1.07 8.65 11.87
N GLY A 206 0.41 7.93 10.95
CA GLY A 206 -1.04 7.96 10.79
C GLY A 206 -1.80 7.50 12.04
N ARG A 207 -1.36 6.40 12.66
CA ARG A 207 -1.94 5.90 13.92
C ARG A 207 -1.78 6.90 15.06
N ARG A 208 -0.55 7.38 15.29
CA ARG A 208 -0.26 8.40 16.32
C ARG A 208 -1.03 9.68 16.09
N ALA A 209 -1.18 10.11 14.83
CA ALA A 209 -1.94 11.30 14.49
C ALA A 209 -3.42 11.19 14.92
N LEU A 210 -4.02 10.01 14.79
CA LEU A 210 -5.39 9.75 15.27
C LEU A 210 -5.45 9.74 16.80
N ASP A 211 -4.55 9.01 17.45
CA ASP A 211 -4.61 8.77 18.90
C ASP A 211 -4.29 10.03 19.70
N GLU A 212 -3.35 10.83 19.20
CA GLU A 212 -2.89 12.07 19.82
C GLU A 212 -3.64 13.31 19.29
N ASN A 213 -4.52 13.13 18.30
CA ASN A 213 -5.30 14.18 17.65
C ASN A 213 -4.44 15.38 17.20
N ARG A 214 -3.35 15.09 16.48
CA ARG A 214 -2.41 16.08 15.95
C ARG A 214 -1.78 15.60 14.65
N GLU A 215 -1.09 16.48 13.94
CA GLU A 215 -0.18 16.05 12.87
C GLU A 215 1.10 15.46 13.48
N VAL A 216 1.69 14.49 12.79
CA VAL A 216 2.95 13.83 13.17
C VAL A 216 3.99 14.10 12.10
N GLU A 217 5.15 14.60 12.52
CA GLU A 217 6.28 14.83 11.62
C GLU A 217 7.09 13.54 11.47
N ILE A 218 7.57 13.28 10.25
CA ILE A 218 8.49 12.19 9.95
C ILE A 218 9.85 12.81 9.65
N LYS A 219 10.84 12.45 10.46
CA LYS A 219 12.20 12.98 10.34
C LYS A 219 13.20 11.85 10.11
N VAL A 220 14.08 12.03 9.14
CA VAL A 220 15.14 11.07 8.78
C VAL A 220 16.50 11.74 8.97
N GLU A 221 17.26 11.31 9.97
CA GLU A 221 18.62 11.79 10.27
C GLU A 221 19.59 10.61 10.27
N ASP A 222 20.65 10.67 9.47
CA ASP A 222 21.66 9.62 9.36
C ASP A 222 21.08 8.21 9.10
N GLY A 223 19.97 8.15 8.35
CA GLY A 223 19.25 6.90 8.04
C GLY A 223 18.31 6.41 9.15
N VAL A 224 18.23 7.12 10.28
CA VAL A 224 17.32 6.83 11.38
C VAL A 224 16.01 7.57 11.19
N TRP A 225 14.91 6.83 11.22
CA TRP A 225 13.56 7.35 11.11
C TRP A 225 12.99 7.65 12.50
N SER A 226 12.40 8.82 12.67
CA SER A 226 11.77 9.25 13.91
C SER A 226 10.44 9.93 13.64
N LEU A 227 9.51 9.76 14.58
CA LEU A 227 8.18 10.34 14.55
C LEU A 227 8.07 11.34 15.69
N ILE A 228 7.77 12.60 15.35
CA ILE A 228 7.77 13.73 16.28
C ILE A 228 6.36 14.28 16.42
#